data_AF-A0A2V7GJB9-F1
#
_entry.id   AF-A0A2V7GJB9-F1
#
_cell.length_a   1.000
_cell.length_b   1.000
_cell.length_c   1.000
_cell.angle_alpha   90.00
_cell.angle_beta   90.00
_cell.angle_gamma   90.00
#
_symmetry.space_group_name_H-M   'P 1'
#
loop_
_entity.id
_entity.type
_entity.pdbx_description
1 polymer ?
#
loop_
_entity_poly.entity_id
_entity_poly.type
_entity_poly.pdbx_seq_one_letter_code
_entity_poly.pdbx_strand_id
1 'polypeptide(L)'
;MAKKVQAMVKLQIPAGKANPSPPVGPALGQHGVNIMEFCKGFNAQTGAQEGLILPVVVTIFQDRSFTFVVKTPPAAVLLKRAAGIAKASAVPHKDKIGKVSRAQVREIAQTKLVDLPVEDALALVKKFPGAKFDETVDMSLRLGVDPKHADQMVRGAIVLPHGIGKTVRVAVFAKGEKEREAREAGADVVGAEDLVERIQGGWMEFDSTVATPDLMGQVGRLGKVLGPRGLMPNPKLGTVTFDVARAVREVKAGKVEFRVDKAGNIHVPVGRKSFAQEQLVQNAMALLEAIVRAKPSASKGQYLRSITVAPTMGPGVHVDVQRVANLFKK
;
A
#
# COMPACT_ATOMS: atom_id res chain seq x y z
N MET A 1 3.84 24.23 2.29
CA MET A 1 3.59 24.31 3.74
C MET A 1 2.33 23.51 4.05
N ALA A 2 2.43 22.44 4.85
CA ALA A 2 1.27 21.64 5.20
C ALA A 2 0.44 22.39 6.27
N LYS A 3 -0.81 22.73 5.95
CA LYS A 3 -1.72 23.40 6.90
C LYS A 3 -1.94 22.49 8.11
N LYS A 4 -1.74 23.00 9.33
CA LYS A 4 -1.97 22.26 10.58
C LYS A 4 -3.46 21.96 10.75
N VAL A 5 -3.79 20.70 11.00
CA VAL A 5 -5.17 20.22 11.21
C VAL A 5 -5.61 20.60 12.62
N GLN A 6 -6.76 21.25 12.75
CA GLN A 6 -7.34 21.65 14.03
C GLN A 6 -8.35 20.62 14.55
N ALA A 7 -9.21 20.10 13.67
CA ALA A 7 -10.24 19.13 14.04
C ALA A 7 -10.67 18.28 12.83
N MET A 8 -11.08 17.04 13.10
CA MET A 8 -11.71 16.15 12.12
C MET A 8 -13.13 15.83 12.57
N VAL A 9 -14.11 16.28 11.79
CA VAL A 9 -15.53 16.08 12.09
C VAL A 9 -16.08 14.99 11.15
N LYS A 10 -16.69 13.95 11.71
CA LYS A 10 -17.35 12.88 10.96
C LYS A 10 -18.85 13.12 10.97
N LEU A 11 -19.43 13.37 9.81
CA LEU A 11 -20.86 13.66 9.65
C LEU A 11 -21.51 12.60 8.77
N GLN A 12 -22.79 12.35 9.00
CA GLN A 12 -23.62 11.57 8.08
C GLN A 12 -24.64 12.52 7.48
N ILE A 13 -24.54 12.75 6.18
CA ILE A 13 -25.35 13.76 5.49
C ILE A 13 -26.10 13.09 4.34
N PRO A 14 -27.42 13.31 4.19
CA PRO A 14 -28.14 12.88 3.01
C PRO A 14 -27.62 13.62 1.77
N ALA A 15 -27.17 12.86 0.78
CA ALA A 15 -26.71 13.34 -0.52
C ALA A 15 -27.77 14.22 -1.21
N GLY A 16 -27.34 15.36 -1.73
CA GLY A 16 -28.20 16.34 -2.41
C GLY A 16 -29.10 17.17 -1.49
N LYS A 17 -29.19 16.86 -0.19
CA LYS A 17 -30.03 17.59 0.79
C LYS A 17 -29.23 18.05 2.02
N ALA A 18 -27.97 18.47 1.84
CA ALA A 18 -27.23 19.10 2.92
C ALA A 18 -27.82 20.49 3.22
N ASN A 19 -28.34 20.66 4.43
CA ASN A 19 -28.79 21.95 4.96
C ASN A 19 -27.98 22.32 6.22
N PRO A 20 -27.94 23.61 6.60
CA PRO A 20 -27.29 24.07 7.83
C PRO A 20 -27.95 23.58 9.14
N SER A 21 -29.01 22.76 9.06
CA SER A 21 -29.71 22.21 10.21
C SER A 21 -28.88 21.12 10.92
N PRO A 22 -29.22 20.73 12.16
CA PRO A 22 -28.60 19.57 12.82
C PRO A 22 -28.74 18.35 11.91
N PRO A 23 -27.65 17.60 11.58
CA PRO A 23 -26.38 17.48 12.32
C PRO A 23 -25.19 18.34 11.81
N VAL A 24 -25.33 19.06 10.69
CA VAL A 24 -24.20 19.76 10.04
C VAL A 24 -23.89 21.09 10.70
N GLY A 25 -24.94 21.87 11.02
CA GLY A 25 -24.81 23.19 11.63
C GLY A 25 -24.03 23.21 12.94
N PRO A 26 -24.45 22.43 13.96
CA PRO A 26 -23.76 22.39 15.25
C PRO A 26 -22.32 21.87 15.16
N ALA A 27 -22.07 20.87 14.30
CA ALA A 27 -20.79 20.18 14.24
C ALA A 27 -19.70 20.94 13.46
N LEU A 28 -20.07 21.71 12.44
CA LEU A 28 -19.12 22.58 11.71
C LEU A 28 -19.08 24.01 12.28
N GLY A 29 -20.19 24.47 12.86
CA GLY A 29 -20.30 25.79 13.49
C GLY A 29 -19.40 25.96 14.71
N GLN A 30 -19.21 24.91 15.52
CA GLN A 30 -18.27 24.92 16.66
C GLN A 30 -16.81 25.21 16.27
N HIS A 31 -16.46 25.00 15.01
CA HIS A 31 -15.12 25.19 14.49
C HIS A 31 -14.97 26.43 13.59
N GLY A 32 -16.02 27.28 13.49
CA GLY A 32 -15.98 28.54 12.74
C GLY A 32 -15.84 28.38 11.22
N VAL A 33 -16.31 27.25 10.67
CA VAL A 33 -16.24 26.92 9.24
C VAL A 33 -17.43 27.53 8.47
N ASN A 34 -17.23 27.93 7.22
CA ASN A 34 -18.30 28.41 6.34
C ASN A 34 -19.26 27.27 5.93
N ILE A 35 -20.35 27.12 6.70
CA ILE A 35 -21.33 26.03 6.57
C ILE A 35 -22.04 26.09 5.20
N MET A 36 -22.32 27.29 4.68
CA MET A 36 -23.02 27.46 3.40
C MET A 36 -22.16 27.02 2.21
N GLU A 37 -20.87 27.35 2.25
CA GLU A 37 -19.91 26.93 1.22
C GLU A 37 -19.71 25.41 1.21
N PHE A 38 -19.63 24.81 2.41
CA PHE A 38 -19.62 23.35 2.56
C PHE A 38 -20.88 22.69 2.00
N CYS A 39 -22.07 23.17 2.35
CA CYS A 39 -23.33 22.60 1.85
C CYS A 39 -23.45 22.71 0.32
N LYS A 40 -23.04 23.85 -0.27
CA LYS A 40 -23.06 24.04 -1.72
C LYS A 40 -22.05 23.13 -2.43
N GLY A 41 -20.82 23.04 -1.93
CA GLY A 41 -19.80 22.14 -2.49
C GLY A 41 -20.15 20.67 -2.36
N PHE A 42 -20.74 20.27 -1.23
CA PHE A 42 -21.19 18.91 -0.98
C PHE A 42 -22.36 18.52 -1.88
N ASN A 43 -23.38 19.38 -2.03
CA ASN A 43 -24.51 19.12 -2.92
C ASN A 43 -24.09 19.06 -4.39
N ALA A 44 -23.11 19.86 -4.81
CA ALA A 44 -22.54 19.81 -6.16
C ALA A 44 -21.78 18.49 -6.43
N GLN A 45 -21.02 17.97 -5.46
CA GLN A 45 -20.32 16.68 -5.61
C GLN A 45 -21.23 15.46 -5.45
N THR A 46 -22.33 15.57 -4.71
CA THR A 46 -23.21 14.43 -4.38
C THR A 46 -24.52 14.41 -5.15
N GLY A 47 -24.73 15.33 -6.09
CA GLY A 47 -25.95 15.41 -6.89
C GLY A 47 -26.29 14.13 -7.68
N ALA A 48 -25.28 13.35 -8.09
CA ALA A 48 -25.48 12.07 -8.76
C ALA A 48 -25.96 10.93 -7.85
N GLN A 49 -25.97 11.13 -6.52
CA GLN A 49 -26.24 10.12 -5.50
C GLN A 49 -27.43 10.48 -4.60
N GLU A 50 -28.41 11.21 -5.14
CA GLU A 50 -29.59 11.73 -4.41
C GLU A 50 -30.25 10.68 -3.49
N GLY A 51 -30.42 11.02 -2.22
CA GLY A 51 -31.08 10.19 -1.21
C GLY A 51 -30.19 9.18 -0.46
N LEU A 52 -28.88 9.12 -0.72
CA LEU A 52 -27.94 8.29 0.05
C LEU A 52 -27.43 9.01 1.30
N ILE A 53 -27.42 8.34 2.46
CA ILE A 53 -26.72 8.86 3.65
C ILE A 53 -25.22 8.61 3.44
N LEU A 54 -24.48 9.66 3.13
CA LEU A 54 -23.05 9.61 2.88
C LEU A 54 -22.29 10.04 4.14
N PRO A 55 -21.40 9.20 4.68
CA PRO A 55 -20.47 9.64 5.71
C PRO A 55 -19.44 10.58 5.08
N VAL A 56 -19.30 11.77 5.64
CA VAL A 56 -18.35 12.79 5.21
C VAL A 56 -17.34 13.00 6.31
N VAL A 57 -16.06 12.98 5.96
CA VAL A 57 -15.00 13.40 6.86
C VAL A 57 -14.60 14.81 6.45
N VAL A 58 -14.86 15.78 7.33
CA VAL A 58 -14.45 17.17 7.16
C VAL A 58 -13.19 17.39 7.98
N THR A 59 -12.09 17.72 7.30
CA THR A 59 -10.82 18.09 7.92
C THR A 59 -10.73 19.61 7.96
N ILE A 60 -10.68 20.16 9.17
CA ILE A 60 -10.67 21.60 9.43
C ILE A 60 -9.24 22.01 9.80
N PHE A 61 -8.73 23.05 9.14
CA PHE A 61 -7.39 23.59 9.36
C PHE A 61 -7.44 24.81 10.29
N GLN A 62 -6.31 25.16 10.92
CA GLN A 62 -6.22 26.30 11.85
C GLN A 62 -6.57 27.67 11.23
N ASP A 63 -6.50 27.80 9.91
CA ASP A 63 -6.89 29.01 9.15
C ASP A 63 -8.40 29.07 8.87
N ARG A 64 -9.21 28.23 9.53
CA ARG A 64 -10.66 28.04 9.29
C ARG A 64 -11.00 27.53 7.88
N SER A 65 -10.00 27.17 7.06
CA SER A 65 -10.26 26.48 5.80
C SER A 65 -10.61 25.02 6.05
N PHE A 66 -11.39 24.42 5.16
CA PHE A 66 -11.86 23.05 5.29
C PHE A 66 -11.62 22.27 4.00
N THR A 67 -11.36 20.98 4.15
CA THR A 67 -11.39 20.01 3.04
C THR A 67 -12.33 18.89 3.46
N PHE A 68 -13.23 18.50 2.57
CA PHE A 68 -14.19 17.43 2.85
C PHE A 68 -14.02 16.31 1.85
N VAL A 69 -14.13 15.07 2.34
CA VAL A 69 -14.16 13.87 1.50
C VAL A 69 -15.40 13.08 1.83
N VAL A 70 -16.16 12.81 0.77
CA VAL A 70 -17.36 12.00 0.79
C VAL A 70 -16.93 10.54 0.72
N LYS A 71 -17.28 9.76 1.75
CA LYS A 71 -17.04 8.32 1.79
C LYS A 71 -18.26 7.56 1.30
N THR A 72 -18.05 6.31 0.92
CA THR A 72 -19.07 5.38 0.47
C THR A 72 -20.10 5.13 1.59
N PRO A 73 -21.40 5.04 1.26
CA PRO A 73 -22.45 4.83 2.26
C PRO A 73 -22.26 3.52 3.06
N PRO A 74 -22.79 3.44 4.30
CA PRO A 74 -22.71 2.23 5.13
C PRO A 74 -23.34 1.02 4.42
N ALA A 75 -22.84 -0.20 4.71
CA ALA A 75 -23.30 -1.42 4.03
C ALA A 75 -24.78 -1.64 4.26
N ALA A 76 -25.23 -1.33 5.48
CA ALA A 76 -26.63 -1.41 5.87
C ALA A 76 -27.52 -0.52 4.99
N VAL A 77 -27.06 0.67 4.58
CA VAL A 77 -27.85 1.61 3.76
C VAL A 77 -27.92 1.12 2.31
N LEU A 78 -26.80 0.63 1.77
CA LEU A 78 -26.75 0.06 0.42
C LEU A 78 -27.58 -1.23 0.31
N LEU A 79 -27.52 -2.11 1.32
CA LEU A 79 -28.32 -3.33 1.38
C LEU A 79 -29.82 -3.02 1.54
N LYS A 80 -30.18 -2.01 2.35
CA LYS A 80 -31.57 -1.53 2.47
C LYS A 80 -32.12 -1.01 1.15
N ARG A 81 -31.31 -0.26 0.38
CA ARG A 81 -31.67 0.24 -0.95
C ARG A 81 -31.84 -0.89 -1.96
N ALA A 82 -30.89 -1.83 -2.01
CA ALA A 82 -31.00 -2.97 -2.92
C ALA A 82 -32.19 -3.89 -2.59
N ALA A 83 -32.60 -3.94 -1.32
CA ALA A 83 -33.79 -4.64 -0.87
C ALA A 83 -35.10 -3.82 -1.00
N GLY A 84 -35.02 -2.52 -1.30
CA GLY A 84 -36.20 -1.63 -1.43
C GLY A 84 -36.87 -1.23 -0.10
N ILE A 85 -36.16 -1.25 1.02
CA ILE A 85 -36.75 -1.14 2.37
C ILE A 85 -36.27 0.12 3.11
N ALA A 86 -37.20 0.88 3.71
CA ALA A 86 -36.90 2.10 4.48
C ALA A 86 -36.47 1.83 5.94
N LYS A 87 -36.98 0.77 6.59
CA LYS A 87 -36.69 0.40 8.00
C LYS A 87 -36.39 -1.10 8.14
N ALA A 88 -35.34 -1.43 8.88
CA ALA A 88 -35.06 -2.83 9.25
C ALA A 88 -35.98 -3.27 10.41
N SER A 89 -36.14 -4.58 10.59
CA SER A 89 -36.92 -5.18 11.68
C SER A 89 -36.25 -4.84 13.01
N ALA A 90 -37.09 -4.58 14.01
CA ALA A 90 -36.66 -4.31 15.36
C ALA A 90 -36.08 -5.57 16.05
N VAL A 91 -36.31 -6.76 15.49
CA VAL A 91 -35.88 -8.04 16.07
C VAL A 91 -34.84 -8.71 15.16
N PRO A 92 -33.54 -8.69 15.52
CA PRO A 92 -32.50 -9.41 14.79
C PRO A 92 -32.78 -10.92 14.74
N HIS A 93 -32.48 -11.57 13.62
CA HIS A 93 -32.53 -13.04 13.41
C HIS A 93 -33.91 -13.74 13.38
N LYS A 94 -35.04 -13.03 13.53
CA LYS A 94 -36.38 -13.64 13.44
C LYS A 94 -37.10 -13.33 12.12
N ASP A 95 -37.11 -12.07 11.68
CA ASP A 95 -37.82 -11.67 10.47
C ASP A 95 -36.90 -11.51 9.27
N LYS A 96 -37.20 -12.20 8.16
CA LYS A 96 -36.53 -11.99 6.88
C LYS A 96 -37.27 -10.91 6.09
N ILE A 97 -36.68 -9.73 6.02
CA ILE A 97 -37.36 -8.51 5.55
C ILE A 97 -37.19 -8.31 4.04
N GLY A 98 -36.23 -8.98 3.41
CA GLY A 98 -36.00 -8.87 1.96
C GLY A 98 -35.01 -9.91 1.44
N LYS A 99 -34.97 -10.05 0.11
CA LYS A 99 -33.98 -10.86 -0.61
C LYS A 99 -33.10 -9.91 -1.43
N VAL A 100 -31.79 -10.06 -1.31
CA VAL A 100 -30.82 -9.33 -2.13
C VAL A 100 -30.19 -10.33 -3.11
N SER A 101 -30.14 -9.98 -4.39
CA SER A 101 -29.51 -10.84 -5.40
C SER A 101 -27.98 -10.82 -5.27
N ARG A 102 -27.32 -11.92 -5.67
CA ARG A 102 -25.85 -12.00 -5.69
C ARG A 102 -25.19 -10.90 -6.55
N ALA A 103 -25.88 -10.42 -7.60
CA ALA A 103 -25.39 -9.34 -8.44
C ALA A 103 -25.38 -7.99 -7.70
N GLN A 104 -26.47 -7.66 -6.99
CA GLN A 104 -26.56 -6.44 -6.18
C GLN A 104 -25.56 -6.44 -5.02
N VAL A 105 -25.32 -7.61 -4.38
CA VAL A 105 -24.27 -7.71 -3.35
C VAL A 105 -22.88 -7.46 -3.94
N ARG A 106 -22.60 -7.91 -5.17
CA ARG A 106 -21.33 -7.64 -5.85
C ARG A 106 -21.15 -6.16 -6.19
N GLU A 107 -22.20 -5.50 -6.66
CA GLU A 107 -22.19 -4.06 -6.95
C GLU A 107 -21.95 -3.25 -5.67
N ILE A 108 -22.66 -3.57 -4.60
CA ILE A 108 -22.47 -2.97 -3.27
C ILE A 108 -21.06 -3.23 -2.76
N ALA A 109 -20.52 -4.44 -2.93
CA ALA A 109 -19.16 -4.74 -2.56
C ALA A 109 -18.17 -3.87 -3.36
N GLN A 110 -18.33 -3.78 -4.68
CA GLN A 110 -17.49 -2.96 -5.55
C GLN A 110 -17.48 -1.48 -5.16
N THR A 111 -18.64 -0.91 -4.81
CA THR A 111 -18.69 0.47 -4.33
C THR A 111 -17.97 0.62 -2.98
N LYS A 112 -18.15 -0.34 -2.06
CA LYS A 112 -17.58 -0.26 -0.70
C LYS A 112 -16.10 -0.62 -0.60
N LEU A 113 -15.54 -1.30 -1.60
CA LEU A 113 -14.13 -1.64 -1.63
C LEU A 113 -13.24 -0.39 -1.56
N VAL A 114 -13.73 0.79 -1.97
CA VAL A 114 -12.95 2.04 -2.05
C VAL A 114 -12.51 2.58 -0.67
N ASP A 115 -13.23 2.26 0.42
CA ASP A 115 -13.05 2.91 1.73
C ASP A 115 -12.56 1.99 2.87
N LEU A 116 -12.05 0.80 2.54
CA LEU A 116 -11.65 -0.16 3.58
C LEU A 116 -10.34 0.27 4.28
N PRO A 117 -10.26 0.13 5.62
CA PRO A 117 -8.97 0.24 6.30
C PRO A 117 -8.05 -0.92 5.89
N VAL A 118 -6.75 -0.71 6.03
CA VAL A 118 -5.70 -1.69 5.69
C VAL A 118 -5.97 -3.05 6.36
N GLU A 119 -6.40 -3.03 7.62
CA GLU A 119 -6.72 -4.22 8.42
C GLU A 119 -7.87 -5.04 7.82
N ASP A 120 -8.99 -4.38 7.50
CA ASP A 120 -10.16 -5.04 6.92
C ASP A 120 -9.89 -5.50 5.48
N ALA A 121 -9.10 -4.72 4.73
CA ALA A 121 -8.70 -5.10 3.38
C ALA A 121 -7.87 -6.39 3.38
N LEU A 122 -6.89 -6.50 4.29
CA LEU A 122 -6.09 -7.71 4.46
C LEU A 122 -6.92 -8.88 4.99
N ALA A 123 -7.86 -8.65 5.91
CA ALA A 123 -8.80 -9.67 6.37
C ALA A 123 -9.67 -10.22 5.23
N LEU A 124 -10.12 -9.36 4.32
CA LEU A 124 -10.90 -9.74 3.15
C LEU A 124 -10.05 -10.53 2.14
N VAL A 125 -8.80 -10.11 1.91
CA VAL A 125 -7.87 -10.81 1.03
C VAL A 125 -7.64 -12.26 1.48
N LYS A 126 -7.52 -12.49 2.80
CA LYS A 126 -7.40 -13.84 3.36
C LYS A 126 -8.66 -14.69 3.20
N LYS A 127 -9.85 -14.07 3.18
CA LYS A 127 -11.14 -14.75 3.03
C LYS A 127 -11.44 -15.17 1.58
N PHE A 128 -10.74 -14.62 0.59
CA PHE A 128 -10.95 -15.07 -0.79
C PHE A 128 -10.49 -16.51 -0.98
N PRO A 129 -11.20 -17.30 -1.82
CA PRO A 129 -10.76 -18.64 -2.16
C PRO A 129 -9.33 -18.58 -2.70
N GLY A 130 -8.43 -19.36 -2.11
CA GLY A 130 -7.03 -19.41 -2.55
C GLY A 130 -6.83 -20.40 -3.68
N ALA A 131 -5.80 -20.16 -4.48
CA ALA A 131 -5.23 -21.18 -5.35
C ALA A 131 -4.66 -22.37 -4.54
N LYS A 132 -4.26 -23.44 -5.25
CA LYS A 132 -3.68 -24.66 -4.66
C LYS A 132 -2.29 -24.46 -4.02
N PHE A 133 -1.70 -23.28 -4.18
CA PHE A 133 -0.36 -22.93 -3.67
C PHE A 133 -0.44 -21.68 -2.77
N ASP A 134 0.61 -21.42 -1.99
CA ASP A 134 0.65 -20.24 -1.11
C ASP A 134 0.84 -18.94 -1.91
N GLU A 135 -0.26 -18.21 -2.07
CA GLU A 135 -0.33 -16.98 -2.85
C GLU A 135 0.49 -15.87 -2.18
N THR A 136 1.17 -15.06 -2.99
CA THR A 136 1.75 -13.81 -2.52
C THR A 136 0.65 -12.76 -2.41
N VAL A 137 0.67 -11.98 -1.34
CA VAL A 137 -0.17 -10.79 -1.17
C VAL A 137 0.67 -9.59 -1.57
N ASP A 138 0.28 -8.96 -2.66
CA ASP A 138 0.95 -7.80 -3.24
C ASP A 138 0.16 -6.53 -2.95
N MET A 139 0.90 -5.43 -2.78
CA MET A 139 0.36 -4.09 -2.64
C MET A 139 0.78 -3.23 -3.83
N SER A 140 -0.22 -2.73 -4.54
CA SER A 140 -0.06 -1.83 -5.67
C SER A 140 -0.48 -0.42 -5.27
N LEU A 141 0.44 0.53 -5.40
CA LEU A 141 0.23 1.94 -5.07
C LEU A 141 0.36 2.78 -6.33
N ARG A 142 -0.62 3.63 -6.59
CA ARG A 142 -0.53 4.66 -7.63
C ARG A 142 -0.07 5.96 -7.00
N LEU A 143 1.11 6.42 -7.37
CA LEU A 143 1.66 7.69 -6.92
C LEU A 143 1.29 8.84 -7.87
N GLY A 144 1.24 10.05 -7.33
CA GLY A 144 1.11 11.30 -8.07
C GLY A 144 2.46 11.90 -8.45
N VAL A 145 3.41 11.08 -8.93
CA VAL A 145 4.72 11.52 -9.42
C VAL A 145 4.83 11.30 -10.92
N ASP A 146 5.58 12.16 -11.60
CA ASP A 146 5.89 12.00 -13.03
C ASP A 146 7.26 11.32 -13.19
N PRO A 147 7.32 10.02 -13.51
CA PRO A 147 8.57 9.24 -13.55
C PRO A 147 9.49 9.61 -14.72
N LYS A 148 9.04 10.48 -15.63
CA LYS A 148 9.87 11.04 -16.71
C LYS A 148 10.93 12.02 -16.17
N HIS A 149 10.63 12.66 -15.03
CA HIS A 149 11.52 13.60 -14.37
C HIS A 149 12.35 12.86 -13.32
N ALA A 150 13.68 12.97 -13.40
CA ALA A 150 14.60 12.23 -12.53
C ALA A 150 14.48 12.62 -11.05
N ASP A 151 14.13 13.88 -10.77
CA ASP A 151 13.87 14.45 -9.44
C ASP A 151 12.57 13.93 -8.80
N GLN A 152 11.67 13.34 -9.59
CA GLN A 152 10.42 12.74 -9.12
C GLN A 152 10.45 11.20 -9.11
N MET A 153 11.60 10.60 -9.46
CA MET A 153 11.75 9.15 -9.45
C MET A 153 11.90 8.63 -8.01
N VAL A 154 10.87 7.96 -7.50
CA VAL A 154 10.93 7.31 -6.19
C VAL A 154 11.53 5.91 -6.33
N ARG A 155 12.63 5.69 -5.62
CA ARG A 155 13.26 4.39 -5.48
C ARG A 155 13.71 4.22 -4.03
N GLY A 156 13.44 3.06 -3.45
CA GLY A 156 13.86 2.75 -2.10
C GLY A 156 13.96 1.25 -1.88
N ALA A 157 14.57 0.89 -0.76
CA ALA A 157 14.58 -0.46 -0.25
C ALA A 157 14.17 -0.41 1.23
N ILE A 158 13.38 -1.38 1.66
CA ILE A 158 12.95 -1.55 3.03
C ILE A 158 13.09 -3.02 3.42
N VAL A 159 13.53 -3.27 4.65
CA VAL A 159 13.46 -4.60 5.26
C VAL A 159 12.10 -4.74 5.92
N LEU A 160 11.31 -5.73 5.50
CA LEU A 160 10.01 -5.99 6.11
C LEU A 160 10.20 -6.63 7.50
N PRO A 161 9.49 -6.19 8.55
CA PRO A 161 9.63 -6.74 9.90
C PRO A 161 9.41 -8.25 10.01
N HIS A 162 8.46 -8.80 9.25
CA HIS A 162 8.13 -10.23 9.24
C HIS A 162 8.64 -10.97 7.99
N GLY A 163 9.40 -10.28 7.14
CA GLY A 163 9.87 -10.81 5.86
C GLY A 163 8.76 -11.13 4.86
N ILE A 164 9.14 -11.77 3.75
CA ILE A 164 8.27 -12.06 2.60
C ILE A 164 7.77 -13.52 2.62
N GLY A 165 8.35 -14.37 3.48
CA GLY A 165 8.01 -15.80 3.54
C GLY A 165 8.53 -16.63 2.37
N LYS A 166 9.52 -16.12 1.63
CA LYS A 166 10.28 -16.86 0.62
C LYS A 166 11.70 -17.12 1.14
N THR A 167 12.19 -18.34 0.98
CA THR A 167 13.61 -18.66 1.18
C THR A 167 14.41 -18.05 0.02
N VAL A 168 15.10 -16.93 0.29
CA VAL A 168 15.95 -16.23 -0.69
C VAL A 168 17.33 -16.88 -0.67
N ARG A 169 17.76 -17.40 -1.83
CA ARG A 169 19.15 -17.88 -1.99
C ARG A 169 20.07 -16.71 -2.31
N VAL A 170 21.08 -16.47 -1.47
CA VAL A 170 21.99 -15.32 -1.59
C VAL A 170 23.36 -15.78 -2.04
N ALA A 171 23.80 -15.25 -3.18
CA ALA A 171 25.16 -15.41 -3.69
C ALA A 171 26.00 -14.19 -3.29
N VAL A 172 27.20 -14.42 -2.75
CA VAL A 172 28.08 -13.34 -2.29
C VAL A 172 29.39 -13.38 -3.05
N PHE A 173 29.75 -12.25 -3.65
CA PHE A 173 31.06 -12.00 -4.24
C PHE A 173 31.95 -11.32 -3.20
N ALA A 174 32.87 -12.08 -2.61
CA ALA A 174 33.83 -11.58 -1.63
C ALA A 174 35.15 -12.36 -1.75
N LYS A 175 36.26 -11.74 -1.32
CA LYS A 175 37.60 -12.36 -1.22
C LYS A 175 38.08 -12.27 0.23
N GLY A 176 38.86 -13.27 0.67
CA GLY A 176 39.58 -13.24 1.96
C GLY A 176 38.65 -13.27 3.18
N GLU A 177 38.90 -12.42 4.18
CA GLU A 177 38.15 -12.43 5.45
C GLU A 177 36.64 -12.20 5.26
N LYS A 178 36.24 -11.43 4.25
CA LYS A 178 34.83 -11.16 3.92
C LYS A 178 34.07 -12.38 3.39
N GLU A 179 34.77 -13.37 2.85
CA GLU A 179 34.16 -14.65 2.49
C GLU A 179 33.72 -15.43 3.73
N ARG A 180 34.58 -15.45 4.77
CA ARG A 180 34.25 -16.12 6.04
C ARG A 180 33.06 -15.46 6.73
N GLU A 181 33.06 -14.13 6.81
CA GLU A 181 31.93 -13.35 7.35
C GLU A 181 30.63 -13.63 6.60
N ALA A 182 30.68 -13.75 5.26
CA ALA A 182 29.50 -14.04 4.45
C ALA A 182 28.95 -15.44 4.73
N ARG A 183 29.84 -16.45 4.85
CA ARG A 183 29.45 -17.83 5.15
C ARG A 183 28.84 -17.94 6.55
N GLU A 184 29.41 -17.26 7.54
CA GLU A 184 28.86 -17.18 8.89
C GLU A 184 27.52 -16.43 8.96
N ALA A 185 27.33 -15.40 8.13
CA ALA A 185 26.05 -14.70 8.00
C ALA A 185 24.97 -15.53 7.29
N GLY A 186 25.34 -16.72 6.81
CA GLY A 186 24.43 -17.67 6.17
C GLY A 186 24.28 -17.46 4.67
N ALA A 187 25.26 -16.92 3.96
CA ALA A 187 25.24 -16.92 2.49
C ALA A 187 25.25 -18.36 1.95
N ASP A 188 24.42 -18.64 0.95
CA ASP A 188 24.27 -20.00 0.39
C ASP A 188 25.46 -20.36 -0.50
N VAL A 189 25.96 -19.39 -1.27
CA VAL A 189 27.16 -19.54 -2.10
C VAL A 189 28.02 -18.30 -1.95
N VAL A 190 29.31 -18.53 -1.67
CA VAL A 190 30.32 -17.47 -1.59
C VAL A 190 31.46 -17.85 -2.51
N GLY A 191 31.95 -16.90 -3.29
CA GLY A 191 33.09 -17.10 -4.17
C GLY A 191 33.53 -15.79 -4.83
N ALA A 192 34.59 -15.85 -5.62
CA ALA A 192 35.13 -14.71 -6.33
C ALA A 192 35.17 -15.00 -7.84
N GLU A 193 36.32 -15.39 -8.37
CA GLU A 193 36.52 -15.64 -9.81
C GLU A 193 35.87 -16.95 -10.27
N ASP A 194 35.88 -17.97 -9.42
CA ASP A 194 35.23 -19.26 -9.60
C ASP A 194 33.70 -19.13 -9.77
N LEU A 195 33.08 -18.26 -8.96
CA LEU A 195 31.66 -18.00 -9.03
C LEU A 195 31.29 -17.23 -10.30
N VAL A 196 32.16 -16.31 -10.74
CA VAL A 196 31.96 -15.56 -11.99
C VAL A 196 31.96 -16.50 -13.19
N GLU A 197 32.90 -17.43 -13.26
CA GLU A 197 32.97 -18.42 -14.34
C GLU A 197 31.76 -19.37 -14.32
N ARG A 198 31.33 -19.85 -13.14
CA ARG A 198 30.12 -20.69 -13.03
C ARG A 198 28.86 -19.97 -13.51
N ILE A 199 28.71 -18.69 -13.19
CA ILE A 199 27.56 -17.88 -13.63
C ILE A 199 27.63 -17.62 -15.14
N GLN A 200 28.83 -17.41 -15.68
CA GLN A 200 29.04 -17.29 -17.12
C GLN A 200 28.76 -18.61 -17.85
N GLY A 201 29.02 -19.75 -17.23
CA GLY A 201 28.66 -21.10 -17.68
C GLY A 201 27.17 -21.44 -17.53
N GLY A 202 26.34 -20.51 -17.05
CA GLY A 202 24.87 -20.66 -17.01
C GLY A 202 24.31 -21.09 -15.65
N TRP A 203 25.12 -21.21 -14.61
CA TRP A 203 24.63 -21.52 -13.26
C TRP A 203 23.95 -20.28 -12.64
N MET A 204 22.65 -20.39 -12.34
CA MET A 204 21.80 -19.26 -11.92
C MET A 204 20.81 -19.65 -10.82
N GLU A 205 21.28 -20.39 -9.82
CA GLU A 205 20.47 -20.88 -8.71
C GLU A 205 20.48 -19.95 -7.48
N PHE A 206 20.35 -18.64 -7.69
CA PHE A 206 20.28 -17.64 -6.63
C PHE A 206 19.26 -16.54 -6.97
N ASP A 207 18.68 -15.94 -5.93
CA ASP A 207 17.66 -14.91 -6.03
C ASP A 207 18.21 -13.50 -5.77
N SER A 208 19.34 -13.37 -5.08
CA SER A 208 19.97 -12.09 -4.78
C SER A 208 21.48 -12.20 -4.71
N THR A 209 22.17 -11.12 -5.09
CA THR A 209 23.63 -11.04 -5.07
C THR A 209 24.11 -9.89 -4.19
N VAL A 210 25.12 -10.14 -3.36
CA VAL A 210 25.84 -9.12 -2.60
C VAL A 210 27.29 -9.12 -3.06
N ALA A 211 27.91 -7.96 -3.20
CA ALA A 211 29.30 -7.86 -3.64
C ALA A 211 30.10 -6.87 -2.81
N THR A 212 31.39 -7.16 -2.61
CA THR A 212 32.33 -6.13 -2.16
C THR A 212 32.69 -5.19 -3.32
N PRO A 213 32.96 -3.90 -3.06
CA PRO A 213 33.33 -2.94 -4.10
C PRO A 213 34.52 -3.39 -4.98
N ASP A 214 35.47 -4.13 -4.40
CA ASP A 214 36.70 -4.58 -5.05
C ASP A 214 36.45 -5.56 -6.21
N LEU A 215 35.33 -6.30 -6.15
CA LEU A 215 34.96 -7.31 -7.15
C LEU A 215 34.00 -6.80 -8.21
N MET A 216 33.58 -5.54 -8.12
CA MET A 216 32.63 -4.94 -9.07
C MET A 216 33.17 -4.91 -10.51
N GLY A 217 34.49 -4.80 -10.70
CA GLY A 217 35.10 -4.85 -12.03
C GLY A 217 34.92 -6.21 -12.73
N GLN A 218 34.91 -7.30 -11.96
CA GLN A 218 34.69 -8.66 -12.47
C GLN A 218 33.18 -8.94 -12.63
N VAL A 219 32.37 -8.54 -11.64
CA VAL A 219 30.90 -8.67 -11.67
C VAL A 219 30.28 -7.83 -12.80
N GLY A 220 30.91 -6.71 -13.18
CA GLY A 220 30.50 -5.89 -14.33
C GLY A 220 30.49 -6.65 -15.66
N ARG A 221 31.37 -7.66 -15.84
CA ARG A 221 31.37 -8.52 -17.04
C ARG A 221 30.12 -9.39 -17.13
N LEU A 222 29.55 -9.76 -15.99
CA LEU A 222 28.29 -10.50 -15.88
C LEU A 222 27.05 -9.61 -16.11
N GLY A 223 27.23 -8.30 -16.33
CA GLY A 223 26.14 -7.35 -16.55
C GLY A 223 25.22 -7.72 -17.72
N LYS A 224 25.73 -8.43 -18.74
CA LYS A 224 24.89 -8.93 -19.85
C LYS A 224 23.87 -9.99 -19.42
N VAL A 225 24.21 -10.80 -18.42
CA VAL A 225 23.36 -11.90 -17.91
C VAL A 225 22.54 -11.43 -16.71
N LEU A 226 23.18 -10.79 -15.73
CA LEU A 226 22.55 -10.35 -14.48
C LEU A 226 21.73 -9.05 -14.63
N GLY A 227 22.08 -8.19 -15.58
CA GLY A 227 21.44 -6.89 -15.80
C GLY A 227 19.96 -6.97 -16.18
N PRO A 228 19.59 -7.68 -17.27
CA PRO A 228 18.18 -7.78 -17.69
C PRO A 228 17.26 -8.42 -16.64
N ARG A 229 17.83 -9.26 -15.77
CA ARG A 229 17.09 -9.97 -14.71
C ARG A 229 17.04 -9.22 -13.38
N GLY A 230 17.73 -8.07 -13.26
CA GLY A 230 17.75 -7.27 -12.04
C GLY A 230 18.54 -7.89 -10.89
N LEU A 231 19.32 -8.95 -11.14
CA LEU A 231 20.16 -9.65 -10.15
C LEU A 231 21.55 -9.02 -10.02
N MET A 232 21.72 -7.77 -10.48
CA MET A 232 23.02 -7.09 -10.44
C MET A 232 23.14 -6.31 -9.12
N PRO A 233 24.25 -6.45 -8.37
CA PRO A 233 24.47 -5.64 -7.17
C PRO A 233 24.45 -4.15 -7.51
N ASN A 234 23.71 -3.36 -6.71
CA ASN A 234 23.63 -1.92 -6.87
C ASN A 234 24.09 -1.20 -5.60
N PRO A 235 25.05 -0.27 -5.68
CA PRO A 235 25.47 0.54 -4.54
C PRO A 235 24.31 1.31 -3.88
N LYS A 236 23.33 1.77 -4.67
CA LYS A 236 22.15 2.50 -4.16
C LYS A 236 21.21 1.65 -3.32
N LEU A 237 21.27 0.32 -3.48
CA LEU A 237 20.46 -0.63 -2.73
C LEU A 237 21.19 -1.11 -1.46
N GLY A 238 22.45 -0.70 -1.26
CA GLY A 238 23.29 -1.16 -0.17
C GLY A 238 23.71 -2.62 -0.31
N THR A 239 23.53 -3.24 -1.48
CA THR A 239 24.01 -4.60 -1.78
C THR A 239 25.46 -4.62 -2.23
N VAL A 240 26.08 -3.44 -2.36
CA VAL A 240 27.52 -3.27 -2.55
C VAL A 240 28.06 -2.58 -1.29
N THR A 241 28.67 -3.36 -0.41
CA THR A 241 29.19 -2.87 0.87
C THR A 241 30.33 -3.76 1.36
N PHE A 242 31.20 -3.21 2.20
CA PHE A 242 32.20 -3.98 2.95
C PHE A 242 31.58 -4.74 4.13
N ASP A 243 30.38 -4.35 4.58
CA ASP A 243 29.62 -5.00 5.65
C ASP A 243 28.73 -6.12 5.11
N VAL A 244 29.38 -7.17 4.60
CA VAL A 244 28.72 -8.29 3.92
C VAL A 244 27.76 -9.04 4.85
N ALA A 245 28.15 -9.24 6.11
CA ALA A 245 27.32 -9.95 7.09
C ALA A 245 25.97 -9.26 7.34
N ARG A 246 25.96 -7.93 7.43
CA ARG A 246 24.73 -7.15 7.59
C ARG A 246 23.88 -7.21 6.33
N ALA A 247 24.49 -7.02 5.16
CA ALA A 247 23.78 -7.05 3.88
C ALA A 247 23.11 -8.42 3.64
N VAL A 248 23.80 -9.53 3.94
CA VAL A 248 23.24 -10.89 3.82
C VAL A 248 22.04 -11.08 4.76
N ARG A 249 22.14 -10.63 6.02
CA ARG A 249 21.02 -10.69 6.97
C ARG A 249 19.83 -9.85 6.53
N GLU A 250 20.05 -8.64 6.03
CA GLU A 250 18.97 -7.78 5.52
C GLU A 250 18.27 -8.41 4.31
N VAL A 251 19.02 -9.00 3.38
CA VAL A 251 18.45 -9.70 2.22
C VAL A 251 17.66 -10.92 2.65
N LYS A 252 18.19 -11.74 3.57
CA LYS A 252 17.49 -12.91 4.13
C LYS A 252 16.27 -12.55 4.97
N ALA A 253 16.28 -11.40 5.63
CA ALA A 253 15.13 -10.85 6.35
C ALA A 253 14.00 -10.38 5.42
N GLY A 254 14.17 -10.46 4.10
CA GLY A 254 13.16 -10.07 3.13
C GLY A 254 13.20 -8.58 2.84
N LYS A 255 14.37 -8.09 2.41
CA LYS A 255 14.52 -6.75 1.83
C LYS A 255 13.71 -6.67 0.54
N VAL A 256 12.76 -5.75 0.51
CA VAL A 256 11.96 -5.48 -0.67
C VAL A 256 12.36 -4.15 -1.27
N GLU A 257 12.55 -4.18 -2.59
CA GLU A 257 12.83 -3.00 -3.38
C GLU A 257 11.55 -2.48 -4.00
N PHE A 258 11.38 -1.17 -3.98
CA PHE A 258 10.31 -0.51 -4.69
C PHE A 258 10.88 0.54 -5.63
N ARG A 259 10.38 0.52 -6.86
CA ARG A 259 10.71 1.48 -7.91
C ARG A 259 9.42 1.87 -8.61
N VAL A 260 9.29 3.17 -8.88
CA VAL A 260 8.18 3.68 -9.68
C VAL A 260 8.32 3.26 -11.14
N ASP A 261 7.24 2.72 -11.70
CA ASP A 261 7.11 2.38 -13.11
C ASP A 261 6.92 3.63 -13.99
N LYS A 262 6.79 3.47 -15.31
CA LYS A 262 6.54 4.61 -16.22
C LYS A 262 5.15 5.25 -16.05
N ALA A 263 4.22 4.56 -15.41
CA ALA A 263 2.85 5.01 -15.18
C ALA A 263 2.64 5.65 -13.79
N GLY A 264 3.68 5.73 -12.97
CA GLY A 264 3.60 6.26 -11.60
C GLY A 264 3.14 5.24 -10.56
N ASN A 265 3.10 3.94 -10.88
CA ASN A 265 2.74 2.88 -9.94
C ASN A 265 3.97 2.25 -9.29
N ILE A 266 3.77 1.74 -8.10
CA ILE A 266 4.69 0.89 -7.36
C ILE A 266 3.96 -0.43 -7.07
N HIS A 267 4.63 -1.55 -7.30
CA HIS A 267 4.14 -2.87 -6.95
C HIS A 267 5.13 -3.54 -6.00
N VAL A 268 4.65 -3.99 -4.84
CA VAL A 268 5.50 -4.53 -3.77
C VAL A 268 4.84 -5.74 -3.12
N PRO A 269 5.54 -6.88 -2.99
CA PRO A 269 5.06 -8.00 -2.19
C PRO A 269 5.13 -7.66 -0.69
N VAL A 270 4.04 -7.88 0.03
CA VAL A 270 3.94 -7.60 1.49
C VAL A 270 4.09 -8.88 2.32
N GLY A 271 3.84 -10.05 1.73
CA GLY A 271 4.00 -11.34 2.37
C GLY A 271 3.23 -12.45 1.67
N ARG A 272 3.09 -13.59 2.33
CA ARG A 272 2.28 -14.73 1.88
C ARG A 272 0.89 -14.70 2.51
N LYS A 273 -0.08 -15.35 1.85
CA LYS A 273 -1.44 -15.51 2.40
C LYS A 273 -1.44 -16.36 3.69
N SER A 274 -0.46 -17.25 3.85
CA SER A 274 -0.24 -18.05 5.05
C SER A 274 0.09 -17.24 6.32
N PHE A 275 0.57 -16.01 6.20
CA PHE A 275 0.99 -15.19 7.34
C PHE A 275 -0.18 -14.79 8.22
N ALA A 276 0.07 -14.53 9.51
CA ALA A 276 -0.95 -13.99 10.40
C ALA A 276 -1.43 -12.60 9.91
N GLN A 277 -2.69 -12.26 10.16
CA GLN A 277 -3.24 -10.98 9.72
C GLN A 277 -2.45 -9.79 10.31
N GLU A 278 -2.06 -9.89 11.58
CA GLU A 278 -1.26 -8.87 12.26
C GLU A 278 0.12 -8.66 11.61
N GLN A 279 0.79 -9.75 11.21
CA GLN A 279 2.08 -9.69 10.53
C GLN A 279 1.96 -8.98 9.18
N LEU A 280 0.91 -9.29 8.41
CA LEU A 280 0.64 -8.62 7.13
C LEU A 280 0.33 -7.14 7.32
N VAL A 281 -0.42 -6.77 8.36
CA VAL A 281 -0.72 -5.37 8.68
C VAL A 281 0.56 -4.61 9.04
N GLN A 282 1.44 -5.21 9.86
CA GLN A 282 2.70 -4.58 10.26
C GLN A 282 3.65 -4.41 9.06
N ASN A 283 3.76 -5.40 8.18
CA ASN A 283 4.53 -5.29 6.93
C ASN A 283 3.97 -4.19 6.01
N ALA A 284 2.64 -4.14 5.85
CA ALA A 284 1.95 -3.12 5.07
C ALA A 284 2.19 -1.71 5.62
N MET A 285 2.10 -1.53 6.93
CA MET A 285 2.33 -0.23 7.58
C MET A 285 3.79 0.23 7.42
N ALA A 286 4.75 -0.67 7.63
CA ALA A 286 6.17 -0.36 7.45
C ALA A 286 6.48 0.06 6.00
N LEU A 287 5.89 -0.63 5.02
CA LEU A 287 6.01 -0.27 3.61
C LEU A 287 5.42 1.12 3.31
N LEU A 288 4.21 1.39 3.81
CA LEU A 288 3.53 2.67 3.61
C LEU A 288 4.31 3.83 4.23
N GLU A 289 4.87 3.63 5.42
CA GLU A 289 5.72 4.62 6.09
C GLU A 289 6.96 4.94 5.24
N ALA A 290 7.65 3.91 4.73
CA ALA A 290 8.82 4.08 3.88
C ALA A 290 8.50 4.83 2.58
N ILE A 291 7.37 4.52 1.94
CA ILE A 291 6.93 5.21 0.71
C ILE A 291 6.60 6.67 0.98
N VAL A 292 5.93 6.98 2.10
CA VAL A 292 5.62 8.36 2.51
C VAL A 292 6.90 9.14 2.82
N ARG A 293 7.87 8.51 3.47
CA ARG A 293 9.19 9.12 3.75
C ARG A 293 10.00 9.35 2.48
N ALA A 294 9.86 8.47 1.48
CA ALA A 294 10.52 8.59 0.18
C ALA A 294 9.86 9.63 -0.75
N LYS A 295 8.90 10.42 -0.25
CA LYS A 295 8.22 11.46 -1.03
C LYS A 295 9.23 12.53 -1.51
N PRO A 296 9.34 12.76 -2.83
CA PRO A 296 10.18 13.84 -3.37
C PRO A 296 9.58 15.22 -3.05
N SER A 297 10.45 16.18 -2.73
CA SER A 297 10.05 17.59 -2.51
C SER A 297 9.41 18.23 -3.74
N ALA A 298 9.73 17.72 -4.93
CA ALA A 298 9.19 18.18 -6.21
C ALA A 298 7.73 17.75 -6.47
N SER A 299 7.22 16.73 -5.76
CA SER A 299 5.86 16.24 -5.97
C SER A 299 4.82 17.20 -5.36
N LYS A 300 4.09 17.91 -6.24
CA LYS A 300 2.97 18.79 -5.89
C LYS A 300 1.65 18.01 -5.97
N GLY A 301 0.74 18.25 -5.02
CA GLY A 301 -0.58 17.61 -4.97
C GLY A 301 -0.62 16.32 -4.14
N GLN A 302 -1.58 15.45 -4.46
CA GLN A 302 -1.80 14.20 -3.73
C GLN A 302 -0.77 13.14 -4.12
N TYR A 303 0.16 12.85 -3.20
CA TYR A 303 1.26 11.91 -3.44
C TYR A 303 0.79 10.47 -3.60
N LEU A 304 -0.14 10.01 -2.78
CA LEU A 304 -0.78 8.69 -2.90
C LEU A 304 -2.17 8.87 -3.54
N ARG A 305 -2.38 8.36 -4.75
CA ARG A 305 -3.69 8.45 -5.45
C ARG A 305 -4.61 7.29 -5.11
N SER A 306 -4.09 6.06 -5.16
CA SER A 306 -4.84 4.84 -4.84
C SER A 306 -3.91 3.78 -4.28
N ILE A 307 -4.40 3.00 -3.32
CA ILE A 307 -3.71 1.83 -2.77
C ILE A 307 -4.64 0.64 -2.99
N THR A 308 -4.10 -0.46 -3.50
CA THR A 308 -4.83 -1.69 -3.75
C THR A 308 -4.01 -2.86 -3.24
N VAL A 309 -4.62 -3.76 -2.48
CA VAL A 309 -4.00 -5.00 -2.02
C VAL A 309 -4.67 -6.15 -2.75
N ALA A 310 -3.88 -7.01 -3.37
CA ALA A 310 -4.38 -8.13 -4.15
C ALA A 310 -3.54 -9.38 -3.88
N PRO A 311 -4.16 -10.57 -3.74
CA PRO A 311 -3.43 -11.82 -3.86
C PRO A 311 -3.16 -12.13 -5.33
N THR A 312 -2.12 -12.91 -5.64
CA THR A 312 -1.68 -13.20 -7.01
C THR A 312 -2.81 -13.65 -7.96
N MET A 313 -3.75 -14.48 -7.50
CA MET A 313 -4.84 -15.04 -8.32
C MET A 313 -6.24 -14.54 -7.93
N GLY A 314 -6.34 -13.53 -7.08
CA GLY A 314 -7.62 -13.05 -6.58
C GLY A 314 -7.89 -11.58 -6.89
N PRO A 315 -9.10 -11.10 -6.55
CA PRO A 315 -9.49 -9.73 -6.82
C PRO A 315 -8.71 -8.76 -5.92
N GLY A 316 -8.42 -7.58 -6.47
CA GLY A 316 -7.84 -6.48 -5.72
C GLY A 316 -8.86 -5.80 -4.82
N VAL A 317 -8.44 -5.49 -3.59
CA VAL A 317 -9.19 -4.73 -2.59
C VAL A 317 -8.58 -3.35 -2.48
N HIS A 318 -9.38 -2.33 -2.73
CA HIS A 318 -8.93 -0.95 -2.55
C HIS A 318 -8.82 -0.61 -1.05
N VAL A 319 -7.87 0.26 -0.73
CA VAL A 319 -7.61 0.74 0.63
C VAL A 319 -7.76 2.24 0.66
N ASP A 320 -8.40 2.74 1.72
CA ASP A 320 -8.55 4.18 1.95
C ASP A 320 -7.19 4.85 2.17
N VAL A 321 -6.79 5.64 1.18
CA VAL A 321 -5.52 6.34 1.13
C VAL A 321 -5.43 7.47 2.16
N GLN A 322 -6.55 8.11 2.51
CA GLN A 322 -6.54 9.26 3.40
C GLN A 322 -6.32 8.85 4.86
N ARG A 323 -6.92 7.72 5.26
CA ARG A 323 -6.70 7.18 6.60
C ARG A 323 -5.24 6.80 6.80
N VAL A 324 -4.60 6.21 5.78
CA VAL A 324 -3.15 5.94 5.77
C VAL A 324 -2.34 7.23 5.84
N ALA A 325 -2.65 8.23 5.01
CA ALA A 325 -1.92 9.49 5.00
C ALA A 325 -2.02 10.28 6.32
N ASN A 326 -3.11 10.11 7.08
CA ASN A 326 -3.30 10.77 8.36
C ASN A 326 -2.59 10.07 9.53
N LEU A 327 -2.36 8.75 9.45
CA LEU A 327 -1.60 8.01 10.46
C LEU A 327 -0.14 8.48 10.56
N PHE A 328 0.43 8.94 9.44
CA PHE A 328 1.84 9.38 9.35
C PHE A 328 2.03 10.90 9.41
N LYS A 329 0.95 11.68 9.49
CA LYS A 329 1.02 13.13 9.80
C LYS A 329 1.00 13.31 11.33
N LYS A 330 2.10 12.95 11.99
CA LYS A 330 2.41 13.48 13.32
C LYS A 330 3.40 14.63 13.19
#